data_AF-A0A6N6WJF8-F1
#
_entry.id   AF-A0A6N6WJF8-F1
#
_cell.length_a   1.000
_cell.length_b   1.000
_cell.length_c   1.000
_cell.angle_alpha   90.00
_cell.angle_beta   90.00
_cell.angle_gamma   90.00
#
_symmetry.space_group_name_H-M   'P 1'
#
loop_
_entity.id
_entity.type
_entity.pdbx_description
1 polymer ?
#
loop_
_entity_poly.entity_id
_entity_poly.type
_entity_poly.pdbx_seq_one_letter_code
_entity_poly.pdbx_strand_id
1 'polypeptide(L)'
;MTKLLTAQYDRVINQLEDTPANRKLVHRYIDVWEYPDGRIEVRADGTAPPYVPYARLSEIDHDAVIGHKRLGHALQVAQALQPQHDNRRASGSPSRTNRDNGVEPDLRPPGTKKHRELTQADVDDVIMQLALQHVQTHKLPRKPRQRPAGSR
;
A
#
# COMPACT_ATOMS: atom_id res chain seq x y z
N MET A 1 -21.88 -18.45 6.34
CA MET A 1 -20.88 -17.37 6.32
C MET A 1 -19.65 -17.84 7.07
N THR A 2 -18.53 -18.05 6.37
CA THR A 2 -17.24 -18.37 7.01
C THR A 2 -16.64 -17.07 7.53
N LYS A 3 -16.43 -16.99 8.85
CA LYS A 3 -15.89 -15.81 9.53
C LYS A 3 -14.40 -16.05 9.77
N LEU A 4 -13.56 -15.42 8.96
CA LEU A 4 -12.10 -15.44 9.13
C LEU A 4 -11.74 -14.66 10.39
N LEU A 5 -10.81 -15.20 11.19
CA LEU A 5 -10.27 -14.51 12.34
C LEU A 5 -9.13 -13.59 11.89
N THR A 6 -9.13 -12.35 12.38
CA THR A 6 -8.11 -11.36 11.99
C THR A 6 -7.45 -10.75 13.22
N ALA A 7 -6.12 -10.69 13.20
CA ALA A 7 -5.33 -9.93 14.17
C ALA A 7 -4.79 -8.67 13.49
N GLN A 8 -5.09 -7.49 14.04
CA GLN A 8 -4.53 -6.24 13.53
C GLN A 8 -3.27 -5.88 14.32
N TYR A 9 -2.19 -5.61 13.60
CA TYR A 9 -0.96 -5.08 14.18
C TYR A 9 -0.45 -3.93 13.31
N ASP A 10 -0.29 -2.75 13.93
CA ASP A 10 -0.04 -1.49 13.22
C ASP A 10 -1.12 -1.26 12.11
N ARG A 11 -0.72 -1.16 10.84
CA ARG A 11 -1.62 -1.02 9.68
C ARG A 11 -1.77 -2.30 8.85
N VAL A 12 -1.29 -3.44 9.36
CA VAL A 12 -1.41 -4.74 8.71
C VAL A 12 -2.52 -5.55 9.40
N ILE A 13 -3.40 -6.13 8.60
CA ILE A 13 -4.38 -7.11 9.05
C ILE A 13 -3.81 -8.50 8.76
N ASN A 14 -3.51 -9.27 9.79
CA ASN A 14 -3.13 -10.68 9.64
C ASN A 14 -4.40 -11.53 9.64
N GLN A 15 -4.75 -12.11 8.50
CA GLN A 15 -5.92 -12.97 8.34
C GLN A 15 -5.52 -14.41 8.60
N LEU A 16 -6.05 -15.02 9.65
CA LEU A 16 -5.81 -16.43 9.97
C LEU A 16 -6.69 -17.29 9.08
N GLU A 17 -6.15 -18.42 8.63
CA GLU A 17 -6.89 -19.38 7.83
C GLU A 17 -8.11 -19.91 8.60
N ASP A 18 -9.21 -20.18 7.89
CA ASP A 18 -10.45 -20.64 8.52
C ASP A 18 -10.41 -22.13 8.87
N THR A 19 -9.67 -22.46 9.94
CA THR A 19 -9.56 -23.82 10.47
C THR A 19 -10.37 -24.01 11.74
N PRO A 20 -10.83 -25.23 12.07
CA PRO A 20 -11.53 -25.51 13.32
C PRO A 20 -10.74 -25.12 14.58
N ALA A 21 -9.39 -25.14 14.51
CA ALA A 21 -8.53 -24.67 15.59
C ALA A 21 -8.60 -23.15 15.71
N ASN A 22 -8.42 -22.41 14.61
CA ASN A 22 -8.43 -20.94 14.61
C ASN A 22 -9.78 -20.35 15.00
N ARG A 23 -10.90 -21.03 14.68
CA ARG A 23 -12.24 -20.61 15.13
C ARG A 23 -12.40 -20.59 16.65
N LYS A 24 -11.64 -21.41 17.39
CA LYS A 24 -11.66 -21.44 18.86
C LYS A 24 -10.89 -20.28 19.49
N LEU A 25 -10.06 -19.58 18.70
CA LEU A 25 -9.27 -18.43 19.14
C LEU A 25 -10.08 -17.12 19.17
N VAL A 26 -11.35 -17.14 18.76
CA VAL A 26 -12.24 -15.98 18.88
C VAL A 26 -12.35 -15.58 20.36
N HIS A 27 -12.15 -14.30 20.65
CA HIS A 27 -12.08 -13.75 22.02
C HIS A 27 -10.92 -14.24 22.89
N ARG A 28 -9.90 -14.89 22.30
CA ARG A 28 -8.64 -15.21 22.97
C ARG A 28 -7.57 -14.16 22.69
N TYR A 29 -6.60 -14.06 23.60
CA TYR A 29 -5.42 -13.25 23.38
C TYR A 29 -4.53 -13.90 22.32
N ILE A 30 -3.97 -13.06 21.46
CA ILE A 30 -3.03 -13.44 20.40
C ILE A 30 -1.77 -12.63 20.65
N ASP A 31 -0.63 -13.30 20.70
CA ASP A 31 0.67 -12.66 20.82
C ASP A 31 1.19 -12.27 19.44
N VAL A 32 1.79 -11.09 19.34
CA VAL A 32 2.47 -10.64 18.12
C VAL A 32 3.94 -10.44 18.43
N TRP A 33 4.76 -11.28 17.82
CA TRP A 33 6.21 -11.23 17.95
C TRP A 33 6.76 -10.42 16.79
N GLU A 34 7.62 -9.47 17.11
CA GLU A 34 8.35 -8.70 16.10
C GLU A 34 9.84 -8.92 16.26
N TYR A 35 10.45 -9.45 15.21
CA TYR A 35 11.88 -9.74 15.15
C TYR A 35 12.68 -8.51 14.68
N PRO A 36 13.99 -8.43 15.00
CA PRO A 36 14.84 -7.31 14.59
C PRO A 36 14.93 -7.10 13.07
N ASP A 37 14.84 -8.18 12.28
CA ASP A 37 14.78 -8.15 10.81
C ASP A 37 13.44 -7.61 10.27
N GLY A 38 12.52 -7.26 11.18
CA GLY A 38 11.22 -6.69 10.89
C GLY A 38 10.15 -7.71 10.54
N ARG A 39 10.45 -9.02 10.61
CA ARG A 39 9.45 -10.09 10.49
C ARG A 39 8.49 -10.02 11.66
N ILE A 40 7.23 -10.25 11.36
CA ILE A 40 6.15 -10.32 12.35
C ILE A 40 5.69 -11.78 12.38
N GLU A 41 5.41 -12.30 13.56
CA GLU A 41 4.84 -13.63 13.74
C GLU A 41 3.64 -13.54 14.69
N VAL A 42 2.52 -14.11 14.25
CA VAL A 42 1.27 -14.17 15.02
C VAL A 42 1.22 -15.51 15.74
N ARG A 43 1.01 -15.49 17.06
CA ARG A 43 0.97 -16.69 17.91
C ARG A 43 -0.29 -16.76 18.76
N ALA A 44 -0.80 -17.97 18.93
CA ALA A 44 -1.92 -18.28 19.81
C ALA A 44 -1.64 -19.58 20.57
N ASP A 45 -1.82 -19.56 21.89
CA ASP A 45 -1.57 -20.70 22.78
C ASP A 45 -0.19 -21.36 22.58
N GLY A 46 0.84 -20.54 22.32
CA GLY A 46 2.22 -21.01 22.07
C GLY A 46 2.48 -21.57 20.67
N THR A 47 1.49 -21.59 19.78
CA THR A 47 1.62 -22.05 18.38
C THR A 47 1.49 -20.89 17.40
N ALA A 48 2.11 -20.99 16.22
CA ALA A 48 2.01 -19.99 15.16
C ALA A 48 1.03 -20.46 14.06
N PRO A 49 -0.26 -20.08 14.12
CA PRO A 49 -1.22 -20.48 13.09
C PRO A 49 -0.86 -19.88 11.72
N PRO A 50 -1.14 -20.59 10.62
CA PRO A 50 -1.01 -20.02 9.28
C PRO A 50 -1.86 -18.75 9.12
N TYR A 51 -1.24 -17.70 8.57
CA TYR A 51 -1.93 -16.44 8.30
C TYR A 51 -1.43 -15.81 7.01
N VAL A 52 -2.28 -14.96 6.42
CA VAL A 52 -1.96 -14.12 5.27
C VAL A 52 -1.96 -12.67 5.73
N PRO A 53 -0.83 -11.94 5.61
CA PRO A 53 -0.79 -10.52 5.90
C PRO A 53 -1.48 -9.72 4.80
N TYR A 54 -2.37 -8.81 5.19
CA TYR A 54 -3.03 -7.85 4.31
C TYR A 54 -2.64 -6.42 4.74
N ALA A 55 -1.80 -5.78 3.94
CA ALA A 55 -1.35 -4.41 4.20
C ALA A 55 -2.40 -3.39 3.73
N ARG A 56 -2.90 -2.56 4.64
CA ARG A 56 -3.91 -1.53 4.30
C ARG A 56 -3.37 -0.40 3.42
N LEU A 57 -2.06 -0.28 3.31
CA LEU A 57 -1.36 0.78 2.56
C LEU A 57 -0.63 0.23 1.34
N SER A 58 -1.22 -0.77 0.67
CA SER A 58 -0.58 -1.39 -0.49
C SER A 58 -0.31 -0.34 -1.57
N GLU A 59 0.95 -0.25 -1.99
CA GLU A 59 1.37 0.63 -3.09
C GLU A 59 0.83 0.10 -4.41
N ILE A 60 0.40 1.02 -5.28
CA ILE A 60 -0.03 0.65 -6.63
C ILE A 60 1.23 0.50 -7.47
N ASP A 61 1.49 -0.72 -7.92
CA ASP A 61 2.59 -1.03 -8.82
C ASP A 61 2.35 -0.40 -10.20
N HIS A 62 3.43 0.10 -10.82
CA HIS A 62 3.39 0.61 -12.19
C HIS A 62 2.94 -0.47 -13.19
N ASP A 63 3.34 -1.72 -12.98
CA ASP A 63 2.91 -2.84 -13.81
C ASP A 63 1.39 -3.07 -13.74
N ALA A 64 0.78 -2.82 -12.57
CA ALA A 64 -0.67 -2.87 -12.43
C ALA A 64 -1.36 -1.75 -13.23
N VAL A 65 -0.76 -0.55 -13.28
CA VAL A 65 -1.26 0.56 -14.11
C VAL A 65 -1.21 0.22 -15.60
N ILE A 66 -0.08 -0.34 -16.07
CA ILE A 66 0.10 -0.71 -17.49
C ILE A 66 -0.78 -1.91 -17.87
N GLY A 67 -0.87 -2.92 -17.01
CA GLY A 67 -1.56 -4.18 -17.29
C GLY A 67 -3.09 -4.07 -17.40
N HIS A 68 -3.71 -3.04 -16.78
CA HIS A 68 -5.16 -2.91 -16.74
C HIS A 68 -5.68 -1.87 -17.73
N LYS A 69 -5.92 -2.26 -18.98
CA LYS A 69 -6.36 -1.34 -20.06
C LYS A 69 -7.59 -0.47 -19.71
N ARG A 70 -8.58 -1.02 -19.00
CA ARG A 70 -9.82 -0.29 -18.65
C ARG A 70 -9.69 0.57 -17.40
N LEU A 71 -8.80 0.20 -16.48
CA LEU A 71 -8.64 0.87 -15.18
C LEU A 71 -7.35 1.68 -15.09
N GLY A 72 -6.47 1.62 -16.09
CA GLY A 72 -5.13 2.20 -16.04
C GLY A 72 -5.15 3.70 -15.71
N HIS A 73 -6.08 4.47 -16.27
CA HIS A 73 -6.19 5.89 -15.94
C HIS A 73 -6.60 6.14 -14.48
N ALA A 74 -7.58 5.40 -13.98
CA ALA A 74 -8.00 5.49 -12.58
C ALA A 74 -6.89 5.04 -11.62
N LEU A 75 -6.15 3.97 -11.97
CA LEU A 75 -5.00 3.50 -11.22
C LEU A 75 -3.86 4.50 -11.23
N GLN A 76 -3.63 5.21 -12.35
CA GLN A 76 -2.64 6.27 -12.44
C GLN A 76 -2.97 7.47 -11.54
N VAL A 77 -4.24 7.88 -11.50
CA VAL A 77 -4.72 8.91 -10.56
C VAL A 77 -4.52 8.46 -9.12
N ALA A 78 -4.93 7.23 -8.80
CA ALA A 78 -4.76 6.68 -7.46
C ALA A 78 -3.27 6.60 -7.05
N GLN A 79 -2.39 6.14 -7.95
CA GLN A 79 -0.94 6.10 -7.73
C GLN A 79 -0.36 7.50 -7.48
N ALA A 80 -0.79 8.52 -8.24
CA ALA A 80 -0.36 9.90 -8.06
C ALA A 80 -0.90 10.55 -6.77
N LEU A 81 -2.02 10.07 -6.24
CA LEU A 81 -2.55 10.48 -4.93
C LEU A 81 -1.80 9.83 -3.76
N GLN A 82 -1.26 8.61 -3.91
CA GLN A 82 -0.60 7.87 -2.80
C GLN A 82 0.43 8.67 -1.99
N PRO A 83 1.31 9.49 -2.60
CA PRO A 83 2.26 10.32 -1.85
C PRO A 83 1.61 11.37 -0.93
N GLN A 84 0.37 11.76 -1.20
CA GLN A 84 -0.39 12.68 -0.37
C GLN A 84 -0.98 12.00 0.87
N HIS A 85 -0.93 10.67 0.99
CA HIS A 85 -1.45 9.98 2.15
C HIS A 85 -0.46 9.99 3.33
N ASP A 86 -0.96 10.33 4.51
CA ASP A 86 -0.22 10.13 5.77
C ASP A 86 -0.18 8.63 6.12
N ASN A 87 0.90 8.00 5.64
CA ASN A 87 1.19 6.57 5.80
C ASN A 87 1.95 6.22 7.09
N ARG A 88 2.14 7.19 8.00
CA ARG A 88 2.81 6.92 9.29
C ARG A 88 2.12 5.85 10.11
N ARG A 89 2.82 5.24 11.06
CA ARG A 89 2.22 4.23 11.95
C ARG A 89 0.97 4.73 12.67
N ALA A 90 0.09 3.79 13.02
CA ALA A 90 -1.08 4.13 13.84
C ALA A 90 -0.61 4.61 15.22
N SER A 91 -1.18 5.72 15.71
CA SER A 91 -0.91 6.22 17.06
C SER A 91 -1.23 5.13 18.08
N GLY A 92 -0.30 4.86 19.00
CA GLY A 92 -0.40 3.78 19.98
C GLY A 92 0.13 2.41 19.52
N SER A 93 0.73 2.32 18.33
CA SER A 93 1.47 1.10 17.93
C SER A 93 2.69 0.89 18.85
N PRO A 94 3.04 -0.35 19.21
CA PRO A 94 4.20 -0.62 20.05
C PRO A 94 5.50 -0.03 19.49
N SER A 95 6.41 0.36 20.40
CA SER A 95 7.74 0.83 20.01
C SER A 95 8.49 -0.25 19.24
N ARG A 96 9.22 0.16 18.19
CA ARG A 96 10.09 -0.70 17.38
C ARG A 96 11.57 -0.38 17.59
N THR A 97 11.95 -0.06 18.83
CA THR A 97 13.35 0.14 19.23
C THR A 97 14.22 -1.09 19.00
N ASN A 98 13.61 -2.27 18.79
CA ASN A 98 14.32 -3.49 18.43
C ASN A 98 14.80 -3.52 16.97
N ARG A 99 14.37 -2.58 16.12
CA ARG A 99 14.93 -2.39 14.77
C ARG A 99 16.07 -1.38 14.87
N ASP A 100 17.14 -1.59 14.10
CA ASP A 100 18.24 -0.64 13.94
C ASP A 100 17.85 0.63 13.14
N ASN A 101 16.55 0.89 13.03
CA ASN A 101 15.99 2.03 12.31
C ASN A 101 15.76 3.16 13.32
N GLY A 102 16.04 4.40 12.93
CA GLY A 102 15.77 5.57 13.75
C GLY A 102 14.30 5.68 14.18
N VAL A 103 14.06 6.40 15.28
CA VAL A 103 12.70 6.71 15.74
C VAL A 103 12.00 7.54 14.67
N GLU A 104 10.93 7.00 14.10
CA GLU A 104 10.06 7.74 13.20
C GLU A 104 9.47 8.96 13.93
N PRO A 105 9.55 10.18 13.36
CA PRO A 105 9.04 11.36 14.00
C PRO A 105 7.51 11.29 14.16
N ASP A 106 7.00 11.76 15.29
CA ASP A 106 5.55 11.86 15.55
C ASP A 106 4.89 13.01 14.76
N LEU A 107 5.68 13.81 14.04
CA LEU A 107 5.21 14.88 13.18
C LEU A 107 4.74 14.31 11.82
N ARG A 108 3.68 14.91 11.27
CA ARG A 108 3.23 14.60 9.92
C ARG A 108 4.28 15.03 8.89
N PRO A 109 4.58 14.19 7.87
CA PRO A 109 5.40 14.62 6.75
C PRO A 109 4.72 15.79 6.04
N PRO A 110 5.48 16.82 5.62
CA PRO A 110 4.93 17.96 4.89
C PRO A 110 4.18 17.51 3.64
N GLY A 111 3.02 18.12 3.38
CA GLY A 111 2.20 17.82 2.20
C GLY A 111 1.36 16.53 2.27
N THR A 112 1.40 15.80 3.39
CA THR A 112 0.55 14.60 3.58
C THR A 112 -0.75 14.91 4.33
N LYS A 113 -1.80 14.14 4.02
CA LYS A 113 -3.17 14.27 4.52
C LYS A 113 -3.64 12.94 5.12
N LYS A 114 -4.46 13.01 6.18
CA LYS A 114 -5.17 11.82 6.68
C LYS A 114 -6.22 11.38 5.66
N HIS A 115 -6.61 10.11 5.71
CA HIS A 115 -7.64 9.59 4.80
C HIS A 115 -8.96 10.38 4.82
N ARG A 116 -9.36 10.90 6.00
CA ARG A 116 -10.58 11.73 6.16
C ARG A 116 -10.40 13.20 5.74
N GLU A 117 -9.16 13.63 5.50
CA GLU A 117 -8.82 14.99 5.07
C GLU A 117 -8.67 15.07 3.54
N LEU A 118 -8.65 13.94 2.83
CA LEU A 118 -8.62 13.90 1.37
C LEU A 118 -9.98 14.30 0.82
N THR A 119 -9.97 15.29 -0.07
CA THR A 119 -11.17 15.88 -0.66
C THR A 119 -11.27 15.57 -2.15
N GLN A 120 -12.44 15.82 -2.74
CA GLN A 120 -12.62 15.70 -4.19
C GLN A 120 -11.69 16.66 -4.95
N ALA A 121 -11.45 17.86 -4.43
CA ALA A 121 -10.54 18.84 -5.04
C ALA A 121 -9.12 18.28 -5.19
N ASP A 122 -8.65 17.49 -4.22
CA ASP A 122 -7.34 16.84 -4.29
C ASP A 122 -7.26 15.85 -5.45
N VAL A 123 -8.34 15.10 -5.68
CA VAL A 123 -8.46 14.16 -6.78
C VAL A 123 -8.49 14.91 -8.11
N ASP A 124 -9.28 15.97 -8.20
CA ASP A 124 -9.43 16.79 -9.41
C ASP A 124 -8.11 17.47 -9.80
N ASP A 125 -7.38 18.01 -8.82
CA ASP A 125 -6.05 18.60 -9.02
C ASP A 125 -5.06 17.59 -9.60
N VAL A 126 -5.04 16.36 -9.07
CA VAL A 126 -4.18 15.28 -9.59
C VAL A 126 -4.59 14.88 -11.01
N ILE A 127 -5.89 14.74 -11.28
CA ILE A 127 -6.40 14.47 -12.63
C ILE A 127 -5.92 15.54 -13.61
N MET A 128 -6.04 16.82 -13.23
CA MET A 128 -5.61 17.93 -14.06
C MET A 128 -4.11 17.95 -14.29
N GLN A 129 -3.30 17.70 -13.27
CA GLN A 129 -1.85 17.59 -13.41
C GLN A 129 -1.44 16.46 -14.36
N LEU A 130 -2.06 15.28 -14.22
CA LEU A 130 -1.80 14.14 -15.11
C LEU A 130 -2.21 14.43 -16.56
N ALA A 131 -3.35 15.09 -16.77
CA ALA A 131 -3.79 15.50 -18.10
C ALA A 131 -2.79 16.47 -18.76
N LEU A 132 -2.28 17.45 -18.00
CA LEU A 132 -1.26 18.38 -18.49
C LEU A 132 0.06 17.65 -18.84
N GLN A 133 0.49 16.68 -18.03
CA GLN A 133 1.67 15.87 -18.31
C GLN A 133 1.49 15.02 -19.59
N HIS A 134 0.31 14.43 -19.82
CA HIS A 134 0.00 13.70 -21.05
C HIS A 134 0.04 14.62 -22.28
N VAL A 135 -0.50 15.84 -22.19
CA VAL A 135 -0.43 16.80 -23.30
C VAL A 135 1.01 17.22 -23.60
N GLN A 136 1.85 17.41 -22.58
CA GLN A 136 3.27 17.76 -22.78
C GLN A 136 4.07 16.62 -23.40
N THR A 137 3.88 15.38 -22.94
CA THR A 137 4.55 14.20 -23.50
C THR A 137 4.15 13.95 -24.96
N HIS A 138 2.90 14.22 -25.32
CA HIS A 138 2.43 14.14 -26.72
C HIS A 138 2.82 15.35 -27.60
N LYS A 139 3.23 16.49 -27.03
CA LYS A 139 3.72 17.67 -27.77
C LYS A 139 5.20 17.59 -28.18
N LEU A 140 5.98 16.66 -27.62
CA LEU A 140 7.38 16.45 -28.06
C LEU A 140 7.40 15.95 -29.51
N PRO A 141 8.25 16.51 -30.40
CA PRO A 141 8.28 16.11 -31.80
C PRO A 141 8.71 14.64 -31.88
N ARG A 142 7.81 13.78 -32.35
CA ARG A 142 8.14 12.40 -32.72
C ARG A 142 9.16 12.47 -33.86
N LYS A 143 10.43 12.23 -33.54
CA LYS A 143 11.52 12.16 -34.54
C LYS A 143 11.06 11.24 -35.68
N PRO A 144 11.05 11.71 -36.94
CA PRO A 144 10.62 10.87 -38.04
C PRO A 144 11.55 9.65 -38.10
N ARG A 145 10.95 8.47 -38.01
CA ARG A 145 11.64 7.19 -38.12
C ARG A 145 12.16 7.07 -39.56
N GLN A 146 13.43 7.39 -39.78
CA GLN A 146 14.07 7.21 -41.09
C GLN A 146 14.01 5.71 -41.43
N ARG A 147 13.20 5.36 -42.44
CA ARG A 147 13.24 4.02 -43.03
C ARG A 147 14.56 3.91 -43.79
N PRO A 148 15.44 2.95 -43.49
CA PRO A 148 16.58 2.70 -44.35
C PRO A 148 16.04 2.25 -45.71
N ALA A 149 16.31 3.04 -46.75
CA ALA A 149 16.02 2.64 -48.12
C ALA A 149 16.90 1.43 -48.42
N GLY A 150 16.27 0.30 -48.73
CA GLY A 150 16.98 -0.88 -49.21
C GLY A 150 17.74 -0.52 -50.47
N SER A 151 19.07 -0.62 -50.41
CA SER A 151 19.96 -0.59 -51.56
C SER A 151 19.66 -1.81 -52.42
N ARG A 152 19.36 -1.57 -53.69
CA ARG A 152 19.14 -2.57 -54.74
C ARG A 152 20.43 -2.83 -55.48
#